data_AF-A0A9X6ZUM8-F1
#
_entry.id   AF-A0A9X6ZUM8-F1
#
_cell.length_a   1.000
_cell.length_b   1.000
_cell.length_c   1.000
_cell.angle_alpha   90.00
_cell.angle_beta   90.00
_cell.angle_gamma   90.00
#
_symmetry.space_group_name_H-M   'P 1'
#
loop_
_entity.id
_entity.type
_entity.pdbx_description
1 polymer ?
#
loop_
_entity_poly.entity_id
_entity_poly.type
_entity_poly.pdbx_seq_one_letter_code
_entity_poly.pdbx_strand_id
1 'polypeptide(L)'
;MFKKLVVGALATGIMLSGAGGAMAATPNTEIPKQEKVAMAAPDKKGINFRGYPTRESLPNIVENGVFGMTWYLKNAWQEDNGTWTGYYEGWSN
;
A
#
# COMPACT_ATOMS: atom_id res chain seq x y z
N MET A 1 25.89 13.31 -29.80
CA MET A 1 25.62 12.33 -30.88
C MET A 1 24.35 11.56 -30.52
N PHE A 2 23.19 12.05 -30.98
CA PHE A 2 21.89 11.45 -30.67
C PHE A 2 21.64 10.26 -31.59
N LYS A 3 21.76 9.04 -31.06
CA LYS A 3 21.39 7.83 -31.78
C LYS A 3 19.89 7.58 -31.58
N LYS A 4 19.12 7.89 -32.63
CA LYS A 4 17.74 7.47 -32.82
C LYS A 4 17.70 5.94 -32.89
N LEU A 5 16.77 5.26 -32.23
CA LEU A 5 16.06 4.13 -32.86
C LEU A 5 14.83 3.62 -32.08
N VAL A 6 13.79 3.37 -32.86
CA VAL A 6 12.65 2.47 -32.67
C VAL A 6 11.58 2.86 -31.65
N VAL A 7 10.69 3.73 -32.10
CA VAL A 7 9.24 3.58 -31.87
C VAL A 7 8.84 2.20 -32.43
N GLY A 8 8.66 1.23 -31.54
CA GLY A 8 8.17 -0.11 -31.84
C GLY A 8 6.71 -0.21 -31.42
N ALA A 9 5.87 -0.48 -32.40
CA ALA A 9 4.41 -0.59 -32.37
C ALA A 9 3.78 -1.04 -31.03
N LEU A 10 2.87 -0.19 -30.54
CA LEU A 10 1.75 -0.55 -29.67
C LEU A 10 0.88 -1.60 -30.38
N ALA A 11 1.10 -2.88 -30.09
CA ALA A 11 0.22 -3.96 -30.50
C ALA A 11 -0.89 -4.11 -29.45
N THR A 12 -1.96 -3.32 -29.61
CA THR A 12 -3.21 -3.50 -28.87
C THR A 12 -3.90 -4.78 -29.34
N GLY A 13 -3.60 -5.89 -28.68
CA GLY A 13 -4.22 -7.19 -28.94
C GLY A 13 -5.28 -7.53 -27.90
N ILE A 14 -6.39 -6.79 -27.84
CA ILE A 14 -7.56 -7.21 -27.06
C ILE A 14 -8.47 -8.02 -28.00
N MET A 15 -8.25 -9.32 -28.06
CA MET A 15 -9.26 -10.23 -28.58
C MET A 15 -10.31 -10.43 -27.49
N LEU A 16 -11.33 -9.57 -27.47
CA LEU A 16 -12.55 -9.80 -26.70
C LEU A 16 -13.45 -10.75 -27.50
N SER A 17 -13.10 -12.02 -27.53
CA SER A 17 -13.99 -13.09 -28.02
C SER A 17 -14.98 -13.43 -26.92
N GLY A 18 -16.26 -13.17 -27.18
CA GLY A 18 -17.34 -13.30 -26.23
C GLY A 18 -17.65 -14.72 -25.78
N ALA A 19 -18.18 -14.82 -24.57
CA ALA A 19 -19.12 -15.85 -24.19
C ALA A 19 -20.31 -15.14 -23.54
N GLY A 20 -21.44 -15.18 -24.25
CA GLY A 20 -22.72 -14.68 -23.79
C GLY A 20 -23.16 -15.39 -22.51
N GLY A 21 -23.91 -14.65 -21.70
CA GLY A 21 -24.34 -15.07 -20.38
C GLY A 21 -25.13 -16.37 -20.37
N ALA A 22 -24.95 -17.12 -19.29
CA ALA A 22 -25.90 -18.11 -18.83
C ALA A 22 -26.43 -17.63 -17.47
N MET A 23 -27.65 -17.11 -17.47
CA MET A 23 -28.45 -16.95 -16.25
C MET A 23 -28.94 -18.34 -15.86
N ALA A 24 -28.46 -18.88 -14.75
CA ALA A 24 -29.06 -20.05 -14.12
C ALA A 24 -29.87 -19.58 -12.91
N ALA A 25 -31.18 -19.77 -12.99
CA ALA A 25 -32.11 -19.55 -11.89
C ALA A 25 -31.85 -20.57 -10.76
N THR A 26 -31.96 -20.06 -9.54
CA THR A 26 -31.86 -20.70 -8.21
C THR A 26 -32.37 -22.14 -8.12
N PRO A 27 -31.80 -22.92 -7.20
CA PRO A 27 -32.63 -23.32 -6.06
C PRO A 27 -32.00 -22.88 -4.74
N ASN A 28 -32.87 -22.35 -3.87
CA ASN A 28 -32.58 -22.13 -2.46
C ASN A 28 -32.05 -23.43 -1.84
N THR A 29 -30.78 -23.40 -1.46
CA THR A 29 -30.26 -24.28 -0.42
C THR A 29 -29.52 -23.38 0.54
N GLU A 30 -30.07 -23.23 1.74
CA GLU A 30 -29.44 -22.57 2.88
C GLU A 30 -28.16 -23.34 3.21
N ILE A 31 -27.04 -22.92 2.63
CA ILE A 31 -25.71 -23.41 2.96
C ILE A 31 -25.15 -22.39 3.95
N PRO A 32 -24.78 -22.82 5.18
CA PRO A 32 -24.43 -21.90 6.25
C PRO A 32 -23.29 -21.01 5.77
N LYS A 33 -23.53 -19.70 5.89
CA LYS A 33 -22.58 -18.61 5.70
C LYS A 33 -21.20 -19.12 6.13
N GLN A 34 -20.36 -19.47 5.15
CA GLN A 34 -18.92 -19.53 5.40
C GLN A 34 -18.60 -18.11 5.84
N GLU A 35 -18.48 -17.95 7.14
CA GLU A 35 -17.84 -16.82 7.75
C GLU A 35 -16.42 -16.90 7.21
N LYS A 36 -16.22 -16.26 6.06
CA LYS A 36 -14.92 -15.86 5.57
C LYS A 36 -14.36 -15.10 6.74
N VAL A 37 -13.58 -15.78 7.57
CA VAL A 37 -12.60 -15.16 8.43
C VAL A 37 -11.78 -14.37 7.43
N ALA A 38 -12.18 -13.12 7.24
CA ALA A 38 -11.34 -12.15 6.60
C ALA A 38 -10.12 -12.18 7.50
N MET A 39 -9.07 -12.88 7.06
CA MET A 39 -7.73 -12.66 7.55
C MET A 39 -7.62 -11.15 7.63
N ALA A 40 -7.60 -10.59 8.83
CA ALA A 40 -7.51 -9.15 8.99
C ALA A 40 -6.30 -8.75 8.16
N ALA A 41 -6.51 -8.00 7.08
CA ALA A 41 -5.39 -7.47 6.33
C ALA A 41 -4.54 -6.73 7.37
N PRO A 42 -3.22 -6.91 7.40
CA PRO A 42 -2.39 -6.31 8.42
C PRO A 42 -2.70 -4.82 8.46
N ASP A 43 -3.20 -4.37 9.61
CA ASP A 43 -3.71 -3.01 9.78
C ASP A 43 -2.52 -2.07 9.63
N LYS A 44 -2.43 -1.41 8.48
CA LYS A 44 -1.41 -0.39 8.24
C LYS A 44 -1.69 0.79 9.17
N LYS A 45 -0.77 1.06 10.09
CA LYS A 45 -0.82 2.22 10.99
C LYS A 45 0.18 3.27 10.53
N GLY A 46 -0.15 4.55 10.77
CA GLY A 46 0.73 5.68 10.49
C GLY A 46 0.95 6.51 11.77
N ILE A 47 2.19 6.95 12.01
CA ILE A 47 2.57 7.78 13.16
C ILE A 47 3.55 8.88 12.73
N ASN A 48 3.49 10.01 13.43
CA ASN A 48 4.43 11.11 13.25
C ASN A 48 5.39 11.19 14.44
N PHE A 49 6.69 11.07 14.20
CA PHE A 49 7.71 11.41 15.18
C PHE A 49 8.23 12.82 14.88
N ARG A 50 8.17 13.71 15.88
CA ARG A 50 8.49 15.14 15.76
C ARG A 50 9.71 15.52 16.58
N GLY A 51 10.29 16.68 16.30
CA GLY A 51 11.31 17.31 17.14
C GLY A 51 12.75 16.95 16.76
N TYR A 52 12.97 16.49 15.55
CA TYR A 52 14.30 16.17 15.06
C TYR A 52 15.04 17.45 14.60
N PRO A 53 16.32 17.65 14.94
CA PRO A 53 17.04 18.87 14.55
C PRO A 53 17.32 18.93 13.04
N THR A 54 17.53 17.78 12.38
CA THR A 54 17.84 17.70 10.95
C THR A 54 17.10 16.55 10.29
N ARG A 55 16.94 16.59 8.96
CA ARG A 55 16.34 15.48 8.20
C ARG A 55 17.11 14.17 8.40
N GLU A 56 18.43 14.23 8.47
CA GLU A 56 19.31 13.06 8.60
C GLU A 56 19.23 12.40 9.98
N SER A 57 18.79 13.15 10.99
CA SER A 57 18.56 12.62 12.34
C SER A 57 17.28 11.78 12.44
N LEU A 58 16.43 11.78 11.42
CA LEU A 58 15.26 10.90 11.35
C LEU A 58 15.72 9.47 11.06
N PRO A 59 15.51 8.51 11.98
CA PRO A 59 15.85 7.12 11.72
C PRO A 59 15.00 6.59 10.56
N ASN A 60 15.59 5.85 9.62
CA ASN A 60 14.82 5.23 8.53
C ASN A 60 13.88 4.12 9.04
N ILE A 61 14.25 3.50 10.17
CA ILE A 61 13.54 2.39 10.80
C ILE A 61 13.53 2.65 12.31
N VAL A 62 12.37 2.52 12.94
CA VAL A 62 12.22 2.50 14.40
C VAL A 62 11.71 1.11 14.78
N GLU A 63 12.64 0.25 15.20
CA GLU A 63 12.35 -1.10 15.67
C GLU A 63 11.78 -1.06 17.09
N ASN A 64 10.89 -2.01 17.42
CA ASN A 64 10.21 -2.08 18.73
C ASN A 64 9.65 -0.73 19.18
N GLY A 65 9.12 0.04 18.22
CA GLY A 65 8.59 1.36 18.49
C GLY A 65 7.25 1.30 19.20
N VAL A 66 6.46 2.36 19.04
CA VAL A 66 5.11 2.43 19.62
C VAL A 66 4.30 1.20 19.19
N PHE A 67 3.57 0.60 20.13
CA PHE A 67 2.81 -0.64 19.96
C PHE A 67 3.64 -1.91 19.64
N GLY A 68 4.95 -1.91 19.91
CA GLY A 68 5.81 -3.07 19.67
C GLY A 68 6.00 -3.40 18.19
N MET A 69 5.72 -2.44 17.31
CA MET A 69 5.84 -2.59 15.85
C MET A 69 7.13 -1.96 15.33
N THR A 70 7.59 -2.48 14.19
CA THR A 70 8.63 -1.82 13.40
C THR A 70 8.00 -0.78 12.48
N TRP A 71 8.51 0.45 12.57
CA TRP A 71 8.04 1.60 11.82
C TRP A 71 9.05 2.01 10.76
N TYR A 72 8.60 2.22 9.53
CA TYR A 72 9.44 2.62 8.41
C TYR A 72 9.15 4.05 8.01
N LEU A 73 10.19 4.88 7.85
CA LEU A 73 10.05 6.26 7.40
C LEU A 73 9.48 6.29 5.98
N LYS A 74 8.42 7.07 5.77
CA LYS A 74 7.74 7.22 4.47
C LYS A 74 7.76 8.62 3.95
N ASN A 75 7.67 9.59 4.85
CA ASN A 75 7.79 10.99 4.48
C ASN A 75 8.47 11.76 5.60
N ALA A 76 9.05 12.90 5.27
CA ALA A 76 9.63 13.80 6.24
C ALA A 76 9.58 15.24 5.72
N TRP A 77 9.19 16.16 6.58
CA TRP A 77 9.09 17.60 6.28
C TRP A 77 9.66 18.41 7.44
N GLN A 78 10.05 19.65 7.12
CA GLN A 78 10.45 20.63 8.11
C GLN A 78 9.21 21.41 8.55
N GLU A 79 9.07 21.59 9.86
CA GLU A 79 8.06 22.41 10.50
C GLU A 79 8.51 23.88 10.53
N ASP A 80 7.58 24.82 10.72
CA ASP A 80 7.87 26.27 10.75
C ASP A 80 8.87 26.66 11.86
N ASN A 81 8.96 25.85 12.92
CA ASN A 81 9.91 26.05 14.02
C ASN A 81 11.34 25.57 13.70
N GLY A 82 11.61 25.14 12.46
CA GLY A 82 12.90 24.64 12.01
C GLY A 82 13.19 23.18 12.34
N THR A 83 12.36 22.52 13.16
CA THR A 83 12.49 21.09 13.46
C THR A 83 11.91 20.21 12.35
N TRP A 84 12.34 18.96 12.30
CA TRP A 84 11.89 17.97 11.34
C TRP A 84 10.90 17.00 11.98
N THR A 85 9.88 16.66 11.20
CA THR A 85 8.90 15.62 11.50
C THR A 85 9.02 14.52 10.46
N GLY A 86 9.09 13.26 10.92
CA GLY A 86 9.00 12.07 10.07
C GLY A 86 7.65 11.39 10.23
N TYR A 87 7.00 11.08 9.11
CA TYR A 87 5.85 10.18 9.04
C TYR A 87 6.31 8.77 8.76
N TYR A 88 5.89 7.85 9.61
CA TYR A 88 6.26 6.45 9.57
C TYR A 88 5.04 5.55 9.44
N GLU A 89 5.22 4.46 8.73
CA GLU A 89 4.20 3.42 8.56
C GLU A 89 4.70 2.10 9.14
N GLY A 90 3.82 1.44 9.88
CA GLY A 90 4.02 0.11 10.46
C GLY A 90 2.81 -0.77 10.19
N TRP A 91 3.00 -2.08 10.28
CA TRP A 91 1.92 -3.06 10.11
C TRP A 91 1.73 -3.82 11.42
N SER A 92 0.50 -3.80 11.93
CA SER A 92 0.10 -4.72 13.00
C SER A 92 -0.39 -6.01 12.37
N ASN A 93 0.05 -7.13 12.92
CA ASN A 93 -0.51 -8.44 12.62
C ASN A 93 -1.75 -8.72 13.48
#